data_AF-A0A1C6Z2A8-F1
#
_entry.id   AF-A0A1C6Z2A8-F1
#
_cell.length_a   1.000
_cell.length_b   1.000
_cell.length_c   1.000
_cell.angle_alpha   90.00
_cell.angle_beta   90.00
_cell.angle_gamma   90.00
#
_symmetry.space_group_name_H-M   'P 1'
#
loop_
_entity.id
_entity.type
_entity.pdbx_description
1 polymer ?
#
loop_
_entity_poly.entity_id
_entity_poly.type
_entity_poly.pdbx_seq_one_letter_code
_entity_poly.pdbx_strand_id
1 'polypeptide(L)'
;MTFKKTVIFAMTVASLGMMSAAANAAAVTCASKQQSIEEQIQYAQQHNNTHRVAGLQKALSEVKSNCTEAGLRADLQKDVTEKQQKVAERQQELSEAQQTGKTDKISKKEKKLVEAQDELKEAQQALGQ
;
A
#
# COMPACT_ATOMS: atom_id res chain seq x y z
N MET A 1 37.91 62.24 0.16
CA MET A 1 36.61 61.87 0.76
C MET A 1 36.44 60.37 0.63
N THR A 2 36.14 59.73 1.75
CA THR A 2 36.19 58.29 2.04
C THR A 2 34.94 57.52 1.60
N PHE A 3 35.12 56.35 0.98
CA PHE A 3 34.12 55.27 0.90
C PHE A 3 34.86 53.92 1.03
N LYS A 4 35.19 53.46 2.23
CA LYS A 4 34.37 52.70 3.20
C LYS A 4 33.69 51.43 2.63
N LYS A 5 34.32 50.31 3.02
CA LYS A 5 33.76 49.08 3.58
C LYS A 5 33.29 47.98 2.61
N THR A 6 34.20 47.03 2.45
CA THR A 6 33.99 45.58 2.35
C THR A 6 32.70 45.12 3.05
N VAL A 7 31.78 44.53 2.30
CA VAL A 7 30.71 43.68 2.85
C VAL A 7 30.59 42.47 1.93
N ILE A 8 31.23 41.38 2.38
CA ILE A 8 31.03 40.03 1.85
C ILE A 8 29.61 39.63 2.26
N PHE A 9 28.69 39.60 1.32
CA PHE A 9 27.32 39.12 1.55
C PHE A 9 27.33 37.59 1.46
N ALA A 10 27.63 36.94 2.58
CA ALA A 10 27.46 35.51 2.75
C ALA A 10 25.95 35.21 2.80
N MET A 11 25.35 34.89 1.66
CA MET A 11 23.97 34.42 1.59
C MET A 11 23.95 32.95 2.01
N THR A 12 23.73 32.73 3.31
CA THR A 12 23.51 31.40 3.88
C THR A 12 22.27 30.78 3.23
N VAL A 13 22.47 29.75 2.43
CA VAL A 13 21.43 28.87 1.92
C VAL A 13 20.86 28.10 3.11
N ALA A 14 19.76 28.59 3.67
CA ALA A 14 18.98 27.83 4.63
C ALA A 14 18.21 26.75 3.86
N SER A 15 18.85 25.61 3.64
CA SER A 15 18.19 24.38 3.22
C SER A 15 17.26 23.93 4.35
N LEU A 16 15.98 24.29 4.27
CA LEU A 16 14.91 23.65 5.01
C LEU A 16 14.87 22.19 4.54
N GLY A 17 15.51 21.30 5.30
CA GLY A 17 15.35 19.86 5.14
C GLY A 17 13.88 19.52 5.38
N MET A 18 13.18 19.15 4.31
CA MET A 18 11.91 18.45 4.43
C MET A 18 12.22 17.11 5.10
N MET A 19 11.97 17.04 6.41
CA MET A 19 11.90 15.77 7.12
C MET A 19 10.61 15.09 6.66
N SER A 20 10.69 14.37 5.54
CA SER A 20 9.64 13.43 5.15
C SER A 20 9.60 12.35 6.22
N ALA A 21 8.68 12.47 7.17
CA ALA A 21 8.31 11.36 8.02
C ALA A 21 7.70 10.29 7.10
N ALA A 22 8.53 9.35 6.64
CA ALA A 22 8.05 8.12 6.06
C ALA A 22 7.28 7.39 7.17
N ALA A 23 5.96 7.57 7.19
CA ALA A 23 5.10 6.70 7.95
C ALA A 23 5.21 5.32 7.31
N ASN A 24 6.14 4.50 7.81
CA ASN A 24 6.14 3.08 7.49
C ASN A 24 4.78 2.56 7.95
N ALA A 25 3.96 2.10 7.00
CA ALA A 25 2.73 1.41 7.32
C ALA A 25 3.09 0.24 8.23
N ALA A 26 2.48 0.17 9.40
CA ALA A 26 2.70 -0.92 10.32
C ALA A 26 2.20 -2.23 9.70
N ALA A 27 2.95 -3.32 9.88
CA ALA A 27 2.53 -4.63 9.43
C ALA A 27 1.15 -4.99 10.01
N VAL A 28 0.34 -5.72 9.24
CA VAL A 28 -0.94 -6.27 9.69
C VAL A 28 -0.67 -7.35 10.73
N THR A 29 -1.42 -7.31 11.82
CA THR A 29 -1.38 -8.27 12.94
C THR A 29 -2.77 -8.86 13.16
N CYS A 30 -2.90 -9.94 13.94
CA CYS A 30 -4.23 -10.44 14.29
C CYS A 30 -5.05 -9.39 15.05
N ALA A 31 -4.39 -8.60 15.90
CA ALA A 31 -5.02 -7.51 16.65
C ALA A 31 -5.54 -6.40 15.71
N SER A 32 -4.74 -5.93 14.76
CA SER A 32 -5.20 -4.90 13.81
C SER A 32 -6.29 -5.42 12.88
N LYS A 33 -6.24 -6.71 12.49
CA LYS A 33 -7.29 -7.36 11.71
C LYS A 33 -8.60 -7.43 12.49
N GLN A 34 -8.56 -7.78 13.78
CA GLN A 34 -9.72 -7.73 14.65
C GLN A 34 -10.29 -6.30 14.74
N GLN A 35 -9.45 -5.31 15.00
CA GLN A 35 -9.87 -3.92 15.14
C GLN A 35 -10.56 -3.42 13.86
N SER A 36 -9.99 -3.71 12.69
CA SER A 36 -10.59 -3.33 11.41
C SER A 36 -11.99 -3.95 11.20
N ILE A 37 -12.20 -5.20 11.63
CA ILE A 37 -13.52 -5.83 11.55
C ILE A 37 -14.49 -5.15 12.54
N GLU A 38 -14.05 -4.81 13.75
CA GLU A 38 -14.86 -4.11 14.74
C GLU A 38 -15.29 -2.71 14.24
N GLU A 39 -14.38 -1.96 13.61
CA GLU A 39 -14.69 -0.68 12.96
C GLU A 39 -15.71 -0.85 11.82
N GLN A 40 -15.56 -1.88 11.00
CA GLN A 40 -16.54 -2.18 9.94
C GLN A 40 -17.91 -2.59 10.49
N ILE A 41 -17.96 -3.26 11.65
CA ILE A 41 -19.21 -3.58 12.34
C ILE A 41 -19.88 -2.28 12.78
N GLN A 42 -19.14 -1.37 13.42
CA GLN A 42 -19.67 -0.07 13.86
C GLN A 42 -20.24 0.72 12.68
N TYR A 43 -19.50 0.79 11.58
CA TYR A 43 -19.97 1.42 10.35
C TYR A 43 -21.25 0.76 9.82
N ALA A 44 -21.27 -0.57 9.69
CA ALA A 44 -22.44 -1.28 9.20
C ALA A 44 -23.68 -1.12 10.11
N GLN A 45 -23.48 -1.01 11.43
CA GLN A 45 -24.54 -0.72 12.39
C GLN A 45 -25.12 0.68 12.19
N GLN A 46 -24.27 1.71 12.05
CA GLN A 46 -24.72 3.09 11.80
C GLN A 46 -25.55 3.23 10.52
N HIS A 47 -25.27 2.39 9.53
CA HIS A 47 -25.97 2.36 8.24
C HIS A 47 -27.11 1.32 8.18
N ASN A 48 -27.52 0.73 9.31
CA ASN A 48 -28.59 -0.27 9.41
C ASN A 48 -28.41 -1.49 8.47
N ASN A 49 -27.17 -1.85 8.15
CA ASN A 49 -26.86 -2.98 7.28
C ASN A 49 -26.70 -4.27 8.10
N THR A 50 -27.82 -4.79 8.59
CA THR A 50 -27.88 -5.92 9.51
C THR A 50 -27.26 -7.20 8.94
N HIS A 51 -27.41 -7.45 7.64
CA HIS A 51 -26.80 -8.60 6.97
C HIS A 51 -25.26 -8.52 7.00
N ARG A 52 -24.70 -7.35 6.67
CA ARG A 52 -23.25 -7.13 6.73
C ARG A 52 -22.74 -7.25 8.17
N VAL A 53 -23.47 -6.71 9.16
CA VAL A 53 -23.11 -6.85 10.58
C VAL A 53 -22.99 -8.33 10.97
N ALA A 54 -23.97 -9.17 10.61
CA ALA A 54 -23.94 -10.60 10.93
C ALA A 54 -22.73 -11.31 10.31
N GLY A 55 -22.42 -11.02 9.04
CA GLY A 55 -21.23 -11.55 8.37
C GLY A 55 -19.92 -11.12 9.03
N LEU A 56 -19.81 -9.84 9.39
CA LEU A 56 -18.63 -9.30 10.06
C LEU A 56 -18.46 -9.85 11.49
N GLN A 57 -19.55 -10.07 12.23
CA GLN A 57 -19.50 -10.70 13.55
C GLN A 57 -18.99 -12.14 13.46
N LYS A 58 -19.40 -12.89 12.43
CA LYS A 58 -18.85 -14.22 12.16
C LYS A 58 -17.35 -14.15 11.87
N ALA A 59 -16.94 -13.25 10.97
CA ALA A 59 -15.52 -13.06 10.64
C ALA A 59 -14.68 -12.66 11.87
N LEU A 60 -15.21 -11.80 12.74
CA LEU A 60 -14.57 -11.41 13.99
C LEU A 60 -14.35 -12.61 14.91
N SER A 61 -15.36 -13.47 15.06
CA SER A 61 -15.27 -14.69 15.86
C SER A 61 -14.23 -15.67 15.30
N GLU A 62 -14.19 -15.83 13.98
CA GLU A 62 -13.19 -16.66 13.30
C GLU A 62 -11.77 -16.13 13.52
N VAL A 63 -11.55 -14.82 13.42
CA VAL A 63 -10.25 -14.19 13.71
C VAL A 63 -9.86 -14.41 15.17
N LYS A 64 -10.76 -14.15 16.12
CA LYS A 64 -10.50 -14.34 17.55
C LYS A 64 -10.15 -15.78 17.91
N SER A 65 -10.72 -16.75 17.20
CA SER A 65 -10.56 -18.17 17.51
C SER A 65 -9.36 -18.82 16.79
N ASN A 66 -9.03 -18.35 15.57
CA ASN A 66 -8.11 -19.08 14.68
C ASN A 66 -6.92 -18.25 14.21
N CYS A 67 -6.93 -16.92 14.37
CA CYS A 67 -5.80 -16.11 13.91
C CYS A 67 -4.58 -16.37 14.79
N THR A 68 -3.47 -16.71 14.15
CA THR A 68 -2.15 -16.77 14.77
C THR A 68 -1.21 -15.86 13.99
N GLU A 69 -0.30 -15.17 14.68
CA GLU A 69 0.63 -14.25 14.02
C GLU A 69 1.52 -15.00 13.00
N ALA A 70 1.89 -16.24 13.30
CA ALA A 70 2.67 -17.08 12.38
C ALA A 70 1.88 -17.44 11.12
N GLY A 71 0.62 -17.87 11.26
CA GLY A 71 -0.26 -18.16 10.13
C GLY A 71 -0.53 -16.92 9.29
N LEU A 72 -0.86 -15.80 9.94
CA LEU A 72 -1.07 -14.51 9.27
C LEU A 72 0.16 -14.07 8.47
N ARG A 73 1.36 -14.18 9.06
CA ARG A 73 2.60 -13.82 8.36
C ARG A 73 2.86 -14.73 7.16
N ALA A 74 2.57 -16.03 7.26
CA ALA A 74 2.70 -16.96 6.15
C ALA A 74 1.72 -16.62 5.01
N ASP A 75 0.48 -16.29 5.34
CA ASP A 75 -0.54 -15.88 4.36
C ASP A 75 -0.12 -14.59 3.64
N LEU A 76 0.38 -13.59 4.38
CA LEU A 76 0.86 -12.32 3.82
C LEU A 76 2.11 -12.52 2.92
N GLN A 77 3.03 -13.40 3.30
CA GLN A 77 4.17 -13.77 2.45
C GLN A 77 3.74 -14.45 1.15
N LYS A 78 2.73 -15.33 1.23
CA LYS A 78 2.13 -15.96 0.06
C LYS A 78 1.51 -14.91 -0.86
N ASP A 79 0.74 -13.97 -0.31
CA ASP A 79 0.14 -12.88 -1.09
C ASP A 79 1.20 -12.03 -1.79
N VAL A 80 2.26 -11.60 -1.08
CA VAL A 80 3.39 -10.88 -1.71
C VAL A 80 3.99 -11.68 -2.87
N THR A 81 4.18 -12.98 -2.69
CA THR A 81 4.72 -13.86 -3.76
C THR A 81 3.78 -13.92 -4.96
N GLU A 82 2.48 -14.06 -4.73
CA GLU A 82 1.45 -14.06 -5.80
C GLU A 82 1.41 -12.70 -6.52
N LYS A 83 1.51 -11.58 -5.81
CA LYS A 83 1.57 -10.24 -6.41
C LYS A 83 2.85 -10.01 -7.21
N GLN A 84 4.00 -10.52 -6.77
CA GLN A 84 5.24 -10.49 -7.54
C GLN A 84 5.10 -11.26 -8.86
N GLN A 85 4.49 -12.45 -8.82
CA GLN A 85 4.20 -13.24 -10.03
C GLN A 85 3.24 -12.50 -10.97
N LYS A 86 2.20 -11.85 -10.43
CA LYS A 86 1.27 -11.03 -11.22
C LYS A 86 1.99 -9.86 -11.90
N VAL A 87 2.90 -9.16 -11.20
CA VAL A 87 3.72 -8.10 -11.81
C VAL A 87 4.56 -8.65 -12.96
N ALA A 88 5.23 -9.79 -12.77
CA ALA A 88 6.01 -10.43 -13.83
C ALA A 88 5.14 -10.81 -15.05
N GLU A 89 3.95 -11.38 -14.82
CA GLU A 89 2.98 -11.68 -15.88
C GLU A 89 2.56 -10.41 -16.64
N ARG A 90 2.19 -9.33 -15.93
CA ARG A 90 1.78 -8.07 -16.59
C ARG A 90 2.93 -7.42 -17.36
N GLN A 91 4.16 -7.55 -16.89
CA GLN A 91 5.35 -7.07 -17.59
C GLN A 91 5.56 -7.83 -18.91
N GLN A 92 5.38 -9.15 -18.89
CA GLN A 92 5.43 -9.97 -20.11
C GLN A 92 4.31 -9.58 -21.08
N GLU A 93 3.07 -9.47 -20.61
CA GLU A 93 1.93 -9.08 -21.46
C GLU A 93 2.11 -7.68 -22.08
N LEU A 94 2.75 -6.76 -21.36
CA LEU A 94 3.10 -5.44 -21.89
C LEU A 94 4.17 -5.57 -22.99
N SER A 95 5.20 -6.37 -22.78
CA SER A 95 6.24 -6.61 -23.80
C SER A 95 5.65 -7.21 -25.08
N GLU A 96 4.75 -8.19 -24.95
CA GLU A 96 4.02 -8.76 -26.10
C GLU A 96 3.14 -7.70 -26.79
N ALA A 97 2.45 -6.85 -26.04
CA ALA A 97 1.63 -5.78 -26.61
C ALA A 97 2.49 -4.74 -27.37
N GLN A 98 3.69 -4.42 -26.87
CA GLN A 98 4.64 -3.51 -27.52
C GLN A 98 5.06 -4.04 -28.89
N GLN A 99 5.24 -5.35 -29.07
CA GLN A 99 5.56 -5.96 -30.36
C GLN A 99 4.45 -5.78 -31.40
N THR A 100 3.19 -5.59 -30.97
CA THR A 100 2.07 -5.38 -31.90
C THR A 100 1.97 -3.95 -32.43
N GLY A 101 2.62 -2.97 -31.78
CA GLY A 101 2.52 -1.54 -32.12
C GLY A 101 1.14 -0.91 -31.89
N LYS A 102 0.16 -1.65 -31.34
CA LYS A 102 -1.21 -1.16 -31.10
C LYS A 102 -1.25 -0.32 -29.83
N THR A 103 -1.22 1.00 -29.98
CA THR A 103 -1.14 1.96 -28.88
C THR A 103 -2.25 1.79 -27.84
N ASP A 104 -3.47 1.48 -28.27
CA ASP A 104 -4.60 1.22 -27.36
C ASP A 104 -4.38 -0.02 -26.47
N LYS A 105 -3.77 -1.08 -27.03
CA LYS A 105 -3.43 -2.29 -26.29
C LYS A 105 -2.27 -2.04 -25.32
N ILE A 106 -1.25 -1.33 -25.77
CA ILE A 106 -0.08 -0.97 -24.95
C ILE A 106 -0.55 -0.18 -23.72
N SER A 107 -1.31 0.89 -23.92
CA SER A 107 -1.82 1.71 -22.82
C SER A 107 -2.67 0.92 -21.81
N LYS A 108 -3.51 -0.01 -22.28
CA LYS A 108 -4.28 -0.91 -21.40
C LYS A 108 -3.37 -1.83 -20.57
N LYS A 109 -2.28 -2.33 -21.15
CA LYS A 109 -1.33 -3.21 -20.44
C LYS A 109 -0.46 -2.43 -19.46
N GLU A 110 -0.04 -1.22 -19.79
CA GLU A 110 0.66 -0.32 -18.87
C GLU A 110 -0.17 -0.03 -17.62
N LYS A 111 -1.46 0.31 -17.81
CA LYS A 111 -2.38 0.52 -16.67
C LYS A 111 -2.49 -0.70 -15.76
N LYS A 112 -2.61 -1.90 -16.35
CA LYS A 112 -2.67 -3.16 -15.59
C LYS A 112 -1.36 -3.49 -14.87
N LEU A 113 -0.22 -3.12 -15.45
CA LEU A 113 1.07 -3.28 -14.80
C LEU A 113 1.18 -2.36 -13.58
N VAL A 114 0.78 -1.10 -13.71
CA VAL A 114 0.72 -0.15 -12.57
C VAL A 114 -0.20 -0.66 -11.48
N GLU A 115 -1.42 -1.11 -11.83
CA GLU A 115 -2.35 -1.71 -10.87
C GLU A 115 -1.73 -2.91 -10.13
N ALA A 116 -1.01 -3.79 -10.83
CA ALA A 116 -0.33 -4.92 -10.20
C ALA A 116 0.84 -4.50 -9.30
N GLN A 117 1.57 -3.44 -9.66
CA GLN A 117 2.65 -2.88 -8.84
C GLN A 117 2.11 -2.23 -7.57
N ASP A 118 0.98 -1.53 -7.66
CA ASP A 118 0.30 -0.95 -6.50
C ASP A 118 -0.22 -2.04 -5.56
N GLU A 119 -0.86 -3.09 -6.09
CA GLU A 119 -1.28 -4.26 -5.30
C GLU A 119 -0.09 -4.96 -4.61
N LEU A 120 1.06 -5.09 -5.29
CA LEU A 120 2.28 -5.63 -4.68
C LEU A 120 2.77 -4.76 -3.54
N LYS A 121 2.77 -3.44 -3.73
CA LYS A 121 3.20 -2.49 -2.69
C LYS A 121 2.29 -2.58 -1.46
N GLU A 122 0.98 -2.67 -1.66
CA GLU A 122 0.02 -2.86 -0.56
C GLU A 122 0.27 -4.17 0.20
N ALA A 123 0.53 -5.27 -0.52
CA ALA A 123 0.86 -6.56 0.10
C ALA A 123 2.18 -6.50 0.89
N GLN A 124 3.21 -5.82 0.36
CA GLN A 124 4.48 -5.60 1.06
C GLN A 124 4.29 -4.77 2.33
N GLN A 125 3.53 -3.68 2.25
CA GLN A 125 3.19 -2.87 3.41
C GLN A 125 2.43 -3.67 4.47
N ALA A 126 1.46 -4.50 4.06
CA ALA A 126 0.74 -5.37 4.97
C ALA A 126 1.66 -6.38 5.68
N LEU A 127 2.70 -6.87 5.00
CA LEU A 127 3.72 -7.75 5.59
C LEU A 127 4.79 -7.00 6.42
N GLY A 128 4.87 -5.68 6.28
CA GLY A 128 5.90 -4.83 6.87
C GLY A 128 7.23 -4.83 6.11
N GLN A 129 7.17 -4.93 4.78
CA GLN A 129 8.31 -4.86 3.85
C GLN A 129 8.35 -3.54 3.09
#